data_AF-A0A9D4XQB6-F1
#
_entry.id   AF-A0A9D4XQB6-F1
#
_cell.length_a   1.000
_cell.length_b   1.000
_cell.length_c   1.000
_cell.angle_alpha   90.00
_cell.angle_beta   90.00
_cell.angle_gamma   90.00
#
_symmetry.space_group_name_H-M   'P 1'
#
loop_
_entity.id
_entity.type
_entity.pdbx_description
1 polymer ?
#
loop_
_entity_poly.entity_id
_entity_poly.type
_entity_poly.pdbx_seq_one_letter_code
_entity_poly.pdbx_strand_id
1 'polypeptide(L)'
;MKKARKIGAFKEYMVGRSSEVTFATAFEKYEAIIRYLAAFDYTGENLKTSHKQEAAKHCNCTIADVENALAKFTWAKEAQKKIQELNKEGKPMPKNIAELQKLVGTNPLDLARSNLAKSGQVSRNAPCPCGSKKRYKRCCGKD
;
A
#
# COMPACT_ATOMS: atom_id res chain seq x y z
N MET A 1 12.09 -1.16 8.56
CA MET A 1 12.56 0.26 8.60
C MET A 1 13.55 0.59 9.75
N LYS A 2 14.17 -0.41 10.40
CA LYS A 2 15.00 -0.18 11.60
C LYS A 2 16.24 0.70 11.36
N LYS A 3 16.85 0.64 10.17
CA LYS A 3 18.01 1.48 9.80
C LYS A 3 17.65 2.96 9.64
N ALA A 4 16.55 3.28 8.96
CA ALA A 4 16.10 4.66 8.78
C ALA A 4 15.75 5.36 10.12
N ARG A 5 15.15 4.63 11.07
CA ARG A 5 14.93 5.13 12.44
C ARG A 5 16.24 5.38 13.18
N LYS A 6 17.20 4.43 13.08
CA LYS A 6 18.53 4.56 13.71
C LYS A 6 19.34 5.76 13.22
N ILE A 7 19.12 6.19 11.99
CA ILE A 7 19.89 7.30 11.37
C ILE A 7 19.25 8.67 11.69
N GLY A 8 18.10 8.73 12.37
CA GLY A 8 17.45 10.00 12.75
C GLY A 8 16.79 10.77 11.59
N ALA A 9 17.19 10.48 10.35
CA ALA A 9 16.65 11.07 9.12
C ALA A 9 15.14 10.86 8.95
N PHE A 10 14.54 9.90 9.65
CA PHE A 10 13.10 9.65 9.58
C PHE A 10 12.26 10.87 10.02
N LYS A 11 12.74 11.68 10.97
CA LYS A 11 12.02 12.88 11.45
C LYS A 11 11.84 13.94 10.35
N GLU A 12 12.78 14.05 9.43
CA GLU A 12 12.76 15.02 8.34
C GLU A 12 11.63 14.76 7.33
N TYR A 13 11.16 13.51 7.26
CA TYR A 13 10.08 13.08 6.36
C TYR A 13 8.72 12.97 7.07
N MET A 14 8.65 13.24 8.38
CA MET A 14 7.39 13.28 9.10
C MET A 14 6.69 14.61 8.83
N VAL A 15 5.54 14.56 8.16
CA VAL A 15 4.73 15.73 7.86
C VAL A 15 3.39 15.63 8.60
N GLY A 16 2.90 16.76 9.12
CA GLY A 16 1.63 16.85 9.83
C GLY A 16 1.74 16.66 11.33
N ARG A 17 0.59 16.47 12.00
CA ARG A 17 0.48 16.44 13.48
C ARG A 17 0.74 15.07 14.11
N SER A 18 1.29 14.11 13.36
CA SER A 18 1.52 12.74 13.82
C SER A 18 2.85 12.61 14.54
N SER A 19 2.87 11.89 15.67
CA SER A 19 4.09 11.65 16.43
C SER A 19 4.96 10.54 15.82
N GLU A 20 6.23 10.51 16.18
CA GLU A 20 7.17 9.47 15.74
C GLU A 20 6.68 8.07 16.16
N VAL A 21 6.07 7.97 17.34
CA VAL A 21 5.46 6.74 17.85
C VAL A 21 4.30 6.28 16.96
N THR A 22 3.45 7.19 16.50
CA THR A 22 2.34 6.86 15.59
C THR A 22 2.86 6.29 14.27
N PHE A 23 3.91 6.89 13.70
CA PHE A 23 4.54 6.32 12.50
C PHE A 23 5.19 4.97 12.80
N ALA A 24 5.89 4.86 13.93
CA ALA A 24 6.61 3.67 14.30
C ALA A 24 5.68 2.45 14.42
N THR A 25 4.58 2.62 15.14
CA THR A 25 3.55 1.58 15.32
C THR A 25 2.87 1.21 13.99
N ALA A 26 2.57 2.20 13.14
CA ALA A 26 2.02 1.94 11.81
C ALA A 26 2.96 1.12 10.93
N PHE A 27 4.26 1.43 10.92
CA PHE A 27 5.25 0.67 10.16
C PHE A 27 5.47 -0.73 10.71
N GLU A 28 5.43 -0.92 12.02
CA GLU A 28 5.53 -2.26 12.63
C GLU A 28 4.35 -3.13 12.23
N LYS A 29 3.14 -2.57 12.22
CA LYS A 29 1.94 -3.25 11.71
C LYS A 29 2.10 -3.64 10.24
N TYR A 30 2.57 -2.73 9.38
CA TYR A 30 2.82 -3.03 7.97
C TYR A 30 3.93 -4.08 7.78
N GLU A 31 5.02 -3.99 8.54
CA GLU A 31 6.13 -4.94 8.49
C GLU A 31 5.67 -6.36 8.90
N ALA A 32 4.84 -6.47 9.94
CA ALA A 32 4.25 -7.74 10.36
C ALA A 32 3.35 -8.36 9.28
N ILE A 33 2.44 -7.57 8.70
CA ILE A 33 1.54 -8.02 7.63
C ILE A 33 2.33 -8.53 6.43
N ILE A 34 3.29 -7.74 5.94
CA ILE A 34 4.08 -8.11 4.75
C ILE A 34 4.94 -9.34 5.01
N ARG A 35 5.55 -9.46 6.21
CA ARG A 35 6.31 -10.67 6.57
C ARG A 35 5.44 -11.93 6.57
N TYR A 36 4.25 -11.85 7.14
CA TYR A 36 3.35 -12.98 7.18
C TYR A 36 2.91 -13.40 5.77
N LEU A 37 2.54 -12.42 4.93
CA LEU A 37 2.14 -12.69 3.55
C LEU A 37 3.28 -13.20 2.68
N ALA A 38 4.52 -12.79 2.96
CA ALA A 38 5.69 -13.26 2.23
C ALA A 38 5.95 -14.78 2.38
N ALA A 39 5.41 -15.42 3.43
CA ALA A 39 5.45 -16.87 3.58
C ALA A 39 4.58 -17.59 2.54
N PHE A 40 3.55 -16.93 2.00
CA PHE A 40 2.71 -17.44 0.92
C PHE A 40 3.24 -17.02 -0.45
N ASP A 41 3.58 -15.73 -0.59
CA ASP A 41 4.16 -15.16 -1.80
C ASP A 41 4.98 -13.92 -1.47
N TYR A 42 6.31 -14.04 -1.59
CA TYR A 42 7.26 -12.96 -1.33
C TYR A 42 7.15 -11.81 -2.35
N THR A 43 6.56 -12.04 -3.52
CA THR A 43 6.40 -11.03 -4.56
C THR A 43 5.24 -10.08 -4.27
N GLY A 44 4.22 -10.56 -3.55
CA GLY A 44 2.97 -9.86 -3.24
C GLY A 44 1.96 -9.80 -4.39
N GLU A 45 2.23 -10.46 -5.51
CA GLU A 45 1.46 -10.35 -6.77
C GLU A 45 0.39 -11.46 -6.89
N ASN A 46 0.62 -12.63 -6.30
CA ASN A 46 -0.19 -13.84 -6.44
C ASN A 46 -0.89 -14.24 -5.13
N LEU A 47 -1.27 -13.26 -4.30
CA LEU A 47 -1.94 -13.49 -3.02
C LEU A 47 -3.46 -13.64 -3.19
N LYS A 48 -3.99 -14.78 -2.76
CA LYS A 48 -5.43 -15.07 -2.70
C LYS A 48 -6.10 -14.34 -1.54
N THR A 49 -7.41 -14.10 -1.66
CA THR A 49 -8.24 -13.51 -0.60
C THR A 49 -8.13 -14.29 0.72
N SER A 50 -8.01 -15.62 0.67
CA SER A 50 -7.81 -16.47 1.86
C SER A 50 -6.54 -16.09 2.62
N HIS A 51 -5.40 -15.91 1.94
CA HIS A 51 -4.14 -15.52 2.58
C HIS A 51 -4.25 -14.15 3.26
N LYS A 52 -4.97 -13.21 2.61
CA LYS A 52 -5.19 -11.86 3.17
C LYS A 52 -6.10 -11.90 4.41
N GLN A 53 -7.12 -12.76 4.41
CA GLN A 53 -7.97 -12.99 5.58
C GLN A 53 -7.19 -13.62 6.73
N GLU A 54 -6.31 -14.57 6.43
CA GLU A 54 -5.45 -15.21 7.43
C GLU A 54 -4.46 -14.20 8.04
N ALA A 55 -3.85 -13.35 7.22
CA ALA A 55 -2.99 -12.26 7.67
C ALA A 55 -3.72 -11.26 8.56
N ALA A 56 -4.95 -10.90 8.21
CA ALA A 56 -5.78 -10.02 9.03
C ALA A 56 -6.03 -10.60 10.44
N LYS A 57 -6.34 -11.91 10.51
CA LYS A 57 -6.50 -12.62 11.79
C LYS A 57 -5.18 -12.70 12.56
N HIS A 58 -4.10 -13.11 11.91
CA HIS A 58 -2.80 -13.29 12.55
C HIS A 58 -2.23 -11.97 13.10
N CYS A 59 -2.35 -10.88 12.34
CA CYS A 59 -1.85 -9.57 12.73
C CYS A 59 -2.85 -8.74 13.54
N ASN A 60 -3.99 -9.34 13.95
CA ASN A 60 -5.07 -8.67 14.67
C ASN A 60 -5.47 -7.31 14.03
N CYS A 61 -5.76 -7.34 12.73
CA CYS A 61 -6.06 -6.15 11.94
C CYS A 61 -7.20 -6.40 10.93
N THR A 62 -7.59 -5.35 10.22
CA THR A 62 -8.65 -5.45 9.20
C THR A 62 -8.09 -5.89 7.85
N ILE A 63 -8.92 -6.48 6.99
CA ILE A 63 -8.54 -6.73 5.59
C ILE A 63 -8.16 -5.44 4.87
N ALA A 64 -8.79 -4.31 5.22
CA ALA A 64 -8.41 -3.00 4.70
C ALA A 64 -6.97 -2.61 5.09
N ASP A 65 -6.53 -2.90 6.32
CA ASP A 65 -5.13 -2.71 6.72
C ASP A 65 -4.19 -3.58 5.90
N VAL A 66 -4.59 -4.83 5.62
CA VAL A 66 -3.81 -5.76 4.80
C VAL A 66 -3.66 -5.27 3.36
N GLU A 67 -4.76 -4.87 2.72
CA GLU A 67 -4.74 -4.32 1.36
C GLU A 67 -3.96 -3.01 1.29
N ASN A 68 -4.08 -2.15 2.31
CA ASN A 68 -3.29 -0.93 2.41
C ASN A 68 -1.78 -1.21 2.53
N ALA A 69 -1.39 -2.20 3.33
CA ALA A 69 0.01 -2.59 3.48
C ALA A 69 0.57 -3.16 2.16
N LEU A 70 -0.17 -4.08 1.54
CA LEU A 70 0.19 -4.70 0.28
C LEU A 70 0.34 -3.67 -0.84
N ALA A 71 -0.64 -2.79 -1.01
CA ALA A 71 -0.60 -1.79 -2.07
C ALA A 71 0.57 -0.82 -1.92
N LYS A 72 0.96 -0.46 -0.69
CA LYS A 72 2.16 0.34 -0.43
C LYS A 72 3.43 -0.42 -0.77
N PHE A 73 3.49 -1.71 -0.44
CA PHE A 73 4.63 -2.57 -0.75
C PHE A 73 4.80 -2.78 -2.27
N THR A 74 3.74 -3.15 -2.98
CA THR A 74 3.79 -3.39 -4.43
C THR A 74 4.13 -2.10 -5.18
N TRP A 75 3.53 -0.98 -4.80
CA TRP A 75 3.87 0.32 -5.40
C TRP A 75 5.32 0.70 -5.13
N ALA A 76 5.84 0.50 -3.91
CA ALA A 76 7.24 0.79 -3.59
C ALA A 76 8.21 -0.06 -4.43
N LYS A 77 7.86 -1.34 -4.67
CA LYS A 77 8.63 -2.26 -5.52
C LYS A 77 8.64 -1.80 -6.98
N GLU A 78 7.49 -1.40 -7.52
CA GLU A 78 7.37 -0.85 -8.88
C GLU A 78 8.14 0.48 -9.03
N ALA A 79 7.98 1.38 -8.07
CA ALA A 79 8.68 2.65 -8.02
C ALA A 79 10.20 2.46 -7.97
N GLN A 80 10.67 1.52 -7.15
CA GLN A 80 12.09 1.18 -7.08
C GLN A 80 12.61 0.61 -8.40
N LYS A 81 11.89 -0.33 -9.02
CA LYS A 81 12.25 -0.88 -10.33
C LYS A 81 12.38 0.25 -11.36
N LYS A 82 11.45 1.20 -11.36
CA LYS A 82 11.44 2.30 -12.30
C LYS A 82 12.59 3.29 -12.08
N ILE A 83 12.92 3.60 -10.82
CA ILE A 83 14.10 4.40 -10.48
C ILE A 83 15.38 3.69 -10.94
N GLN A 84 15.48 2.37 -10.76
CA GLN A 84 16.63 1.58 -11.22
C GLN A 84 16.78 1.59 -12.74
N GLU A 85 15.68 1.51 -13.50
CA GLU A 85 15.67 1.66 -14.96
C GLU A 85 16.18 3.03 -15.40
N LEU A 86 15.65 4.12 -14.82
CA LEU A 86 16.12 5.48 -15.12
C LEU A 86 17.62 5.66 -14.85
N ASN A 87 18.11 5.09 -13.74
CA ASN A 87 19.52 5.15 -13.39
C ASN A 87 20.41 4.41 -14.41
N LYS A 88 19.95 3.25 -14.90
CA LYS A 88 20.66 2.50 -15.96
C LYS A 88 20.66 3.24 -17.30
N GLU A 89 19.58 3.94 -17.60
CA GLU A 89 19.43 4.74 -18.84
C GLU A 89 20.11 6.12 -18.76
N GLY A 90 20.71 6.49 -17.61
CA GLY A 90 21.32 7.80 -17.41
C GLY A 90 20.32 8.97 -17.36
N LYS A 91 19.04 8.68 -17.16
CA LYS A 91 17.97 9.69 -17.10
C LYS A 91 17.95 10.37 -15.73
N PRO A 92 17.49 11.64 -15.64
CA PRO A 92 17.41 12.34 -14.37
C PRO A 92 16.50 11.61 -13.38
N MET A 93 16.98 11.44 -12.14
CA MET A 93 16.20 10.87 -11.06
C MET A 93 15.07 11.83 -10.64
N PRO A 94 13.90 11.30 -10.26
CA PRO A 94 12.81 12.11 -9.75
C PRO A 94 13.24 12.80 -8.45
N LYS A 95 12.91 14.09 -8.32
CA LYS A 95 13.34 14.92 -7.18
C LYS A 95 12.42 14.79 -5.98
N ASN A 96 11.18 14.36 -6.20
CA ASN A 96 10.16 14.26 -5.17
C ASN A 96 9.17 13.11 -5.45
N ILE A 97 8.37 12.77 -4.44
CA ILE A 97 7.39 11.69 -4.53
C ILE A 97 6.29 11.97 -5.58
N ALA A 98 5.95 13.23 -5.85
CA ALA A 98 4.90 13.59 -6.80
C ALA A 98 5.34 13.33 -8.25
N GLU A 99 6.59 13.65 -8.59
CA GLU A 99 7.21 13.26 -9.86
C GLU A 99 7.29 11.74 -10.00
N LEU A 100 7.69 11.05 -8.93
CA LEU A 100 7.74 9.60 -8.91
C LEU A 100 6.36 8.96 -9.13
N GLN A 101 5.30 9.49 -8.50
CA GLN A 101 3.93 9.03 -8.71
C GLN A 101 3.47 9.20 -10.17
N LYS A 102 3.79 10.33 -10.81
CA LYS A 102 3.49 10.56 -12.23
C LYS A 102 4.21 9.55 -13.13
N LEU A 103 5.46 9.21 -12.77
CA LEU A 103 6.31 8.33 -13.54
C LEU A 103 5.96 6.85 -13.39
N VAL A 104 5.48 6.43 -12.22
CA VAL A 104 4.95 5.08 -11.96
C VAL A 104 3.54 4.94 -12.53
N GLY A 105 2.76 6.02 -12.60
CA GLY A 105 1.43 6.05 -13.20
C GLY A 105 0.32 5.50 -12.29
N THR A 106 0.64 5.11 -11.05
CA THR A 106 -0.31 4.58 -10.06
C THR A 106 -0.11 5.23 -8.69
N ASN A 107 -1.17 5.22 -7.88
CA ASN A 107 -1.16 5.67 -6.48
C ASN A 107 -1.42 4.47 -5.54
N PRO A 108 -0.63 4.27 -4.48
CA PRO A 108 -0.81 3.16 -3.54
C PRO A 108 -2.21 3.10 -2.90
N LEU A 109 -2.83 4.25 -2.61
CA LEU A 109 -4.14 4.29 -1.98
C LEU A 109 -5.26 3.90 -2.94
N ASP A 110 -5.15 4.28 -4.21
CA ASP A 110 -6.12 3.90 -5.23
C ASP A 110 -6.01 2.41 -5.55
N LEU A 111 -4.79 1.86 -5.55
CA LEU A 111 -4.57 0.43 -5.64
C LEU A 111 -5.20 -0.31 -4.46
N ALA A 112 -4.98 0.14 -3.22
CA ALA A 112 -5.59 -0.47 -2.03
C ALA A 112 -7.13 -0.45 -2.09
N ARG A 113 -7.71 0.69 -2.48
CA ARG A 113 -9.17 0.85 -2.66
C ARG A 113 -9.72 -0.11 -3.70
N SER A 114 -9.07 -0.22 -4.86
CA SER A 114 -9.51 -1.12 -5.92
C SER A 114 -9.43 -2.60 -5.51
N ASN A 115 -8.39 -2.99 -4.77
CA ASN A 115 -8.25 -4.35 -4.25
C ASN A 115 -9.30 -4.67 -3.18
N LEU A 116 -9.56 -3.74 -2.27
CA LEU A 116 -10.63 -3.89 -1.27
C LEU A 116 -12.01 -4.01 -1.93
N ALA A 117 -12.25 -3.32 -3.05
CA ALA A 117 -13.44 -3.50 -3.89
C ALA A 117 -13.61 -4.94 -4.38
N LYS A 118 -12.52 -5.56 -4.81
CA LYS A 118 -12.50 -6.93 -5.33
C LYS A 118 -12.62 -7.97 -4.22
N SER A 119 -12.24 -7.63 -2.99
CA SER A 119 -12.34 -8.56 -1.86
C SER A 119 -13.76 -8.71 -1.31
N GLY A 120 -14.75 -8.00 -1.87
CA GLY A 120 -16.16 -8.06 -1.44
C GLY A 120 -16.43 -7.46 -0.05
N GLN A 121 -15.44 -6.78 0.54
CA GLN A 121 -15.52 -6.20 1.89
C GLN A 121 -15.96 -4.73 1.88
N VAL A 122 -16.32 -4.19 0.71
CA VAL A 122 -16.84 -2.82 0.61
C VAL A 122 -18.32 -2.81 0.96
N SER A 123 -18.69 -1.99 1.94
CA SER A 123 -20.10 -1.78 2.29
C SER A 123 -20.89 -1.36 1.05
N ARG A 124 -22.02 -2.03 0.80
CA ARG A 124 -22.92 -1.76 -0.35
C ARG A 124 -23.28 -0.28 -0.49
N ASN A 125 -23.39 0.45 0.62
CA ASN A 125 -23.73 1.88 0.61
C ASN A 125 -22.53 2.84 0.56
N ALA A 126 -21.29 2.37 0.73
CA ALA A 126 -20.09 3.21 0.69
C ALA A 126 -19.84 3.78 -0.72
N PRO A 127 -19.11 4.91 -0.86
CA PRO A 127 -18.65 5.40 -2.15
C PRO A 127 -17.85 4.33 -2.90
N CYS A 128 -18.07 4.22 -4.21
CA CYS A 128 -17.44 3.20 -5.02
C CYS A 128 -15.94 3.49 -5.17
N PRO A 129 -15.06 2.52 -4.86
CA PRO A 129 -13.61 2.71 -4.86
C PRO A 129 -12.99 2.91 -6.24
N CYS A 130 -13.73 2.72 -7.33
CA CYS A 130 -13.26 2.98 -8.71
C CYS A 130 -13.30 4.45 -9.13
N GLY A 131 -13.66 5.37 -8.23
CA GLY A 131 -13.69 6.81 -8.52
C GLY A 131 -14.95 7.30 -9.25
N SER A 132 -15.93 6.43 -9.51
CA SER A 132 -17.17 6.79 -10.22
C SER A 132 -18.12 7.71 -9.45
N LYS A 133 -17.82 8.04 -8.19
CA LYS A 133 -18.67 8.80 -7.24
C LYS A 133 -20.05 8.16 -6.95
N LYS A 134 -20.35 6.97 -7.49
CA LYS A 134 -21.57 6.21 -7.20
C LYS A 134 -21.42 5.42 -5.89
N ARG A 135 -22.52 4.97 -5.27
CA ARG A 135 -22.46 3.98 -4.18
C ARG A 135 -21.97 2.64 -4.74
N TYR A 136 -21.23 1.84 -3.95
CA TYR A 136 -20.64 0.57 -4.40
C TYR A 136 -21.68 -0.37 -5.01
N LYS A 137 -22.85 -0.53 -4.37
CA LYS A 137 -23.98 -1.32 -4.90
C LYS A 137 -24.59 -0.83 -6.22
N ARG A 138 -24.20 0.37 -6.69
CA ARG A 138 -24.68 0.98 -7.94
C ARG A 138 -23.55 1.08 -8.98
N CYS A 139 -22.39 0.47 -8.73
CA CYS A 139 -21.22 0.49 -9.61
C CYS A 139 -20.47 -0.85 -9.56
N CYS A 140 -19.30 -0.95 -8.94
CA CYS A 140 -18.49 -2.18 -8.95
C CYS A 140 -19.05 -3.33 -8.10
N GLY A 141 -19.93 -3.06 -7.14
CA GLY A 141 -20.63 -4.06 -6.34
C GLY A 141 -22.08 -4.25 -6.80
N LYS A 142 -22.33 -3.97 -8.08
CA LYS A 142 -23.61 -4.20 -8.72
C LYS A 142 -23.59 -5.64 -9.21
N ASP A 143 -24.23 -6.51 -8.43
CA ASP A 143 -24.83 -7.72 -8.97
C ASP A 143 -25.95 -7.31 -9.95
#